data_AF-A0A3D4PBR8-F1
#
_entry.id   AF-A0A3D4PBR8-F1
#
_cell.length_a   1.000
_cell.length_b   1.000
_cell.length_c   1.000
_cell.angle_alpha   90.00
_cell.angle_beta   90.00
_cell.angle_gamma   90.00
#
_symmetry.space_group_name_H-M   'P 1'
#
loop_
_entity.id
_entity.type
_entity.pdbx_description
1 polymer ?
#
loop_
_entity_poly.entity_id
_entity_poly.type
_entity_poly.pdbx_seq_one_letter_code
_entity_poly.pdbx_strand_id
1 'polypeptide(L)'
;MIQFECPHCQAVLRVPDSAMGQEGACPKCQKALLIPNPMAQQVSPSAVTQHVTPQPASGIDQTNQSAAPPKSADQAVGELFEVLSHPEEHVPIEDPRVRVKARKRSSSGSFLTGTVFVLICIAGLYALYEFLNPKMRGELTGTIVKSDAIPYIKIPRQQIAEQAVFDAFLEKYSGDRISINSQILKSSLEAHARGIDIKVSASTSTKIVRVDVLQNKPLREFHREAFARIDKLRKEKLTVALTDFMTRVIETDQVLQNSKTLLEFRDRLILPACVDGLGYRLTAQVNNKQYPCLWQDKG
;
A
#
# COMPACT_ATOMS: atom_id res chain seq x y z
N MET A 1 9.55 -31.21 31.37
CA MET A 1 9.38 -31.48 29.92
C MET A 1 9.34 -30.13 29.21
N ILE A 2 10.00 -30.01 28.06
CA ILE A 2 9.92 -28.80 27.23
C ILE A 2 9.05 -29.04 26.00
N GLN A 3 8.35 -27.99 25.59
CA GLN A 3 7.52 -27.96 24.38
C GLN A 3 8.07 -26.91 23.43
N PHE A 4 8.39 -27.31 22.21
CA PHE A 4 8.88 -26.41 21.17
C PHE A 4 8.43 -26.86 19.78
N GLU A 5 8.45 -25.95 18.83
CA GLU A 5 8.08 -26.23 17.44
C GLU A 5 9.31 -26.64 16.64
N CYS A 6 9.21 -27.74 15.88
CA CYS A 6 10.28 -28.14 14.97
C CYS A 6 10.53 -27.03 13.93
N PRO A 7 11.79 -26.57 13.73
CA PRO A 7 12.10 -25.51 12.76
C PRO A 7 11.82 -25.92 11.31
N HIS A 8 11.74 -27.22 11.02
CA HIS A 8 11.53 -27.72 9.67
C HIS A 8 10.07 -28.02 9.31
N CYS A 9 9.26 -28.51 10.26
CA CYS A 9 7.88 -28.93 9.97
C CYS A 9 6.81 -28.29 10.86
N GLN A 10 7.21 -27.45 11.83
CA GLN A 10 6.32 -26.76 12.79
C GLN A 10 5.45 -27.72 13.63
N ALA A 11 5.77 -29.02 13.64
CA ALA A 11 5.18 -29.94 14.57
C ALA A 11 5.57 -29.56 15.99
N VAL A 12 4.58 -29.53 16.87
CA VAL A 12 4.77 -29.28 18.29
C VAL A 12 5.36 -30.54 18.94
N LEU A 13 6.61 -30.47 19.34
CA LEU A 13 7.37 -31.56 19.96
C LEU A 13 7.35 -31.41 21.48
N ARG A 14 7.23 -32.54 22.17
CA ARG A 14 7.36 -32.64 23.63
C ARG A 14 8.53 -33.57 23.92
N VAL A 15 9.57 -33.03 24.56
CA VAL A 15 10.78 -33.79 24.89
C VAL A 15 11.11 -33.62 26.38
N PRO A 16 11.75 -34.62 27.01
CA PRO A 16 12.18 -34.51 28.41
C PRO A 16 13.24 -33.42 28.57
N ASP A 17 13.35 -32.88 29.78
CA ASP A 17 14.28 -31.79 30.11
C ASP A 17 15.74 -32.21 29.92
N SER A 18 16.02 -33.51 30.06
CA SER A 18 17.35 -34.10 29.84
C SER A 18 17.82 -34.04 28.38
N ALA A 19 16.94 -33.77 27.42
CA ALA A 19 17.28 -33.66 26.00
C ALA A 19 17.60 -32.20 25.57
N MET A 20 17.54 -31.23 26.49
CA MET A 20 17.88 -29.83 26.19
C MET A 20 19.34 -29.69 25.75
N GLY A 21 19.58 -28.98 24.65
CA GLY A 21 20.91 -28.77 24.08
C GLY A 21 21.48 -29.96 23.30
N GLN A 22 20.73 -31.07 23.17
CA GLN A 22 21.13 -32.23 22.37
C GLN A 22 20.60 -32.16 20.94
N GLU A 23 21.31 -32.81 20.02
CA GLU A 23 20.85 -33.06 18.65
C GLU A 23 19.88 -34.25 18.63
N GLY A 24 18.75 -34.07 17.94
CA GLY A 24 17.74 -35.12 17.79
C GLY A 24 17.04 -35.05 16.44
N ALA A 25 16.33 -36.11 16.07
CA ALA A 25 15.54 -36.13 14.83
C ALA A 25 14.06 -35.84 15.12
N CYS A 26 13.42 -35.05 14.28
CA CYS A 26 11.99 -34.82 14.40
C CYS A 26 11.19 -36.08 14.04
N PRO A 27 10.28 -36.59 14.89
CA PRO A 27 9.42 -37.75 14.56
C PRO A 27 8.43 -37.50 13.41
N LYS A 28 8.20 -36.24 13.02
CA LYS A 28 7.25 -35.88 11.94
C LYS A 28 7.91 -35.71 10.58
N CYS A 29 9.11 -35.12 10.52
CA CYS A 29 9.81 -34.86 9.26
C CYS A 29 11.19 -35.50 9.16
N GLN A 30 11.64 -36.21 10.20
CA GLN A 30 12.89 -36.97 10.29
C GLN A 30 14.18 -36.14 10.12
N LYS A 31 14.06 -34.80 9.97
CA LYS A 31 15.20 -33.88 9.92
C LYS A 31 15.84 -33.72 11.31
N ALA A 32 17.17 -33.66 11.33
CA ALA A 32 17.95 -33.36 12.52
C ALA A 32 17.69 -31.92 12.99
N LEU A 33 17.58 -31.71 14.30
CA LEU A 33 17.36 -30.42 14.93
C LEU A 33 18.06 -30.36 16.29
N LEU A 34 18.44 -29.15 16.70
CA LEU A 34 18.99 -28.89 18.03
C LEU A 34 17.85 -28.50 18.97
N ILE A 35 17.75 -29.17 20.12
CA ILE A 35 16.72 -28.91 21.12
C ILE A 35 17.12 -27.65 21.92
N PRO A 36 16.30 -26.58 21.96
CA PRO A 36 16.69 -25.32 22.59
C PRO A 36 16.86 -25.47 24.11
N ASN A 37 17.94 -24.88 24.65
CA ASN A 37 18.18 -24.77 26.09
C ASN A 37 17.91 -23.31 26.53
N PRO A 38 16.76 -23.02 27.16
CA PRO A 38 16.43 -21.66 27.61
C PRO A 38 17.35 -21.13 28.73
N MET A 39 18.14 -21.99 29.39
CA MET A 39 19.06 -21.57 30.45
C MET A 39 20.41 -21.03 29.93
N ALA A 40 20.76 -21.27 28.65
CA ALA A 40 22.06 -20.86 28.09
C ALA A 40 22.09 -19.43 27.53
N GLN A 41 20.95 -18.73 27.47
CA GLN A 41 20.85 -17.39 26.85
C GLN A 41 21.01 -16.22 27.84
N GLN A 42 21.43 -16.48 29.09
CA GLN A 42 21.60 -15.46 30.12
C GLN A 42 23.06 -15.21 30.50
N VAL A 43 23.99 -15.10 29.54
CA VAL A 43 25.26 -14.39 29.79
C VAL A 43 25.74 -13.68 28.52
N SER A 44 25.50 -12.36 28.44
CA SER A 44 26.27 -11.44 27.57
C SER A 44 26.02 -10.00 28.02
N PRO A 45 27.07 -9.21 28.25
CA PRO A 45 27.01 -7.80 27.88
C PRO A 45 28.26 -7.30 27.10
N SER A 46 27.96 -6.62 26.00
CA SER A 46 28.54 -5.35 25.53
C SER A 46 30.05 -5.15 25.38
N ALA A 47 30.50 -4.86 24.15
CA ALA A 47 31.08 -3.56 23.75
C ALA A 47 31.43 -3.53 22.25
N VAL A 48 30.86 -2.59 21.48
CA VAL A 48 31.44 -2.11 20.21
C VAL A 48 31.44 -0.60 20.25
N THR A 49 32.64 -0.03 20.34
CA THR A 49 32.97 1.39 20.34
C THR A 49 32.81 1.96 18.93
N GLN A 50 32.06 3.05 18.80
CA GLN A 50 31.97 3.84 17.57
C GLN A 50 33.14 4.83 17.50
N HIS A 51 33.93 4.76 16.42
CA HIS A 51 34.91 5.78 16.07
C HIS A 51 34.36 6.59 14.89
N VAL A 52 34.15 7.89 15.11
CA VAL A 52 33.79 8.88 14.09
C VAL A 52 35.07 9.62 13.67
N THR A 53 35.31 9.73 12.37
CA THR A 53 36.36 10.59 11.81
C THR A 53 35.70 11.60 10.85
N PRO A 54 35.93 12.92 11.01
CA PRO A 54 35.40 13.94 10.10
C PRO A 54 36.36 14.23 8.94
N GLN A 55 35.83 14.48 7.73
CA GLN A 55 36.62 14.90 6.57
C GLN A 55 36.08 16.23 5.98
N PRO A 56 36.93 17.22 5.63
CA PRO A 56 36.52 18.59 5.35
C PRO A 56 36.31 18.91 3.86
N ALA A 57 35.63 20.04 3.64
CA ALA A 57 35.27 20.62 2.36
C ALA A 57 36.38 21.49 1.71
N SER A 58 36.36 21.55 0.37
CA SER A 58 36.94 22.54 -0.56
C SER A 58 36.41 22.15 -1.96
N GLY A 59 35.97 22.97 -2.91
CA GLY A 59 35.79 24.41 -3.09
C GLY A 59 35.65 24.69 -4.61
N ILE A 60 34.71 25.57 -5.00
CA ILE A 60 34.64 26.53 -6.15
C ILE A 60 34.76 26.06 -7.63
N ASP A 61 33.70 26.27 -8.46
CA ASP A 61 33.50 27.29 -9.56
C ASP A 61 34.04 26.83 -10.93
N GLN A 62 33.51 27.08 -12.15
CA GLN A 62 32.41 27.81 -12.84
C GLN A 62 32.32 27.13 -14.24
N THR A 63 31.22 27.00 -14.99
CA THR A 63 30.65 27.93 -16.02
C THR A 63 30.02 27.04 -17.11
N ASN A 64 28.78 27.27 -17.56
CA ASN A 64 28.45 27.72 -18.93
C ASN A 64 26.94 27.66 -19.25
N GLN A 65 26.47 28.76 -19.85
CA GLN A 65 25.23 28.96 -20.63
C GLN A 65 25.28 28.11 -21.93
N SER A 66 24.27 27.84 -22.76
CA SER A 66 22.86 28.23 -22.98
C SER A 66 22.29 27.22 -24.00
N ALA A 67 21.01 26.85 -23.89
CA ALA A 67 20.18 26.47 -25.06
C ALA A 67 18.69 26.52 -24.67
N ALA A 68 17.89 27.21 -25.48
CA ALA A 68 16.42 27.32 -25.40
C ALA A 68 15.77 26.50 -26.55
N PRO A 69 14.42 26.41 -26.70
CA PRO A 69 13.30 26.17 -25.76
C PRO A 69 12.40 24.99 -26.27
N PRO A 70 11.20 24.64 -25.68
CA PRO A 70 9.96 25.39 -25.95
C PRO A 70 8.93 25.51 -24.80
N LYS A 71 8.25 26.65 -24.82
CA LYS A 71 6.90 27.03 -24.34
C LYS A 71 6.05 25.99 -23.58
N SER A 72 5.69 26.33 -22.34
CA SER A 72 4.52 25.76 -21.65
C SER A 72 3.68 26.84 -20.94
N ALA A 73 2.41 26.92 -21.35
CA ALA A 73 1.21 26.89 -20.51
C ALA A 73 0.93 27.94 -19.41
N ASP A 74 1.63 29.07 -19.33
CA ASP A 74 1.29 30.13 -18.35
C ASP A 74 0.65 31.40 -18.93
N GLN A 75 0.44 31.49 -20.25
CA GLN A 75 -0.14 32.71 -20.87
C GLN A 75 -1.64 32.67 -21.16
N ALA A 76 -2.35 31.58 -20.86
CA ALA A 76 -3.76 31.45 -21.24
C ALA A 76 -4.77 32.05 -20.24
N VAL A 77 -4.32 32.58 -19.09
CA VAL A 77 -5.22 33.14 -18.05
C VAL A 77 -5.16 34.67 -17.98
N GLY A 78 -4.16 35.29 -18.61
CA GLY A 78 -4.01 36.76 -18.66
C GLY A 78 -4.86 37.45 -19.73
N GLU A 79 -5.10 36.79 -20.87
CA GLU A 79 -5.75 37.45 -22.02
C GLU A 79 -7.28 37.62 -21.91
N LEU A 80 -7.97 36.88 -21.03
CA LEU A 80 -9.42 37.07 -20.86
C LEU A 80 -9.80 38.26 -19.97
N PHE A 81 -8.86 38.81 -19.19
CA PHE A 81 -9.17 39.89 -18.24
C PHE A 81 -8.93 41.30 -18.80
N GLU A 82 -8.22 41.43 -19.92
CA GLU A 82 -7.86 42.73 -20.51
C GLU A 82 -8.83 43.18 -21.63
N VAL A 83 -9.66 42.26 -22.14
CA VAL A 83 -10.67 42.55 -23.18
C VAL A 83 -11.98 43.11 -22.59
N LEU A 84 -12.24 42.93 -21.28
CA LEU A 84 -13.47 43.39 -20.64
C LEU A 84 -13.36 44.76 -19.93
N SER A 85 -12.19 45.41 -19.98
CA SER A 85 -11.91 46.66 -19.25
C SER A 85 -11.81 47.92 -20.10
N HIS A 86 -12.25 47.90 -21.36
CA HIS A 86 -12.38 49.10 -22.18
C HIS A 86 -13.85 49.57 -22.21
N PRO A 87 -14.22 50.66 -21.52
CA PRO A 87 -15.48 51.32 -21.76
C PRO A 87 -15.36 52.11 -23.07
N GLU A 88 -16.17 51.76 -24.08
CA GLU A 88 -16.37 52.64 -25.24
C GLU A 88 -16.89 54.00 -24.77
N GLU A 89 -16.09 55.03 -25.02
CA GLU A 89 -16.42 56.43 -24.79
C GLU A 89 -17.43 56.88 -25.84
N HIS A 90 -18.71 56.88 -25.48
CA HIS A 90 -19.78 57.36 -26.34
C HIS A 90 -19.91 58.88 -26.20
N VAL A 91 -19.55 59.60 -27.26
CA VAL A 91 -19.72 61.05 -27.37
C VAL A 91 -21.21 61.39 -27.44
N PRO A 92 -21.75 62.28 -26.58
CA PRO A 92 -23.17 62.64 -26.62
C PRO A 92 -23.43 63.61 -27.78
N ILE A 93 -24.33 63.25 -28.68
CA ILE A 93 -24.99 64.21 -29.59
C ILE A 93 -26.16 64.81 -28.80
N GLU A 94 -26.09 66.10 -28.51
CA GLU A 94 -27.18 66.86 -27.90
C GLU A 94 -28.32 67.05 -28.92
N ASP A 95 -29.46 66.39 -28.68
CA ASP A 95 -30.72 66.73 -29.32
C ASP A 95 -31.54 67.64 -28.38
N PRO A 96 -31.75 68.93 -28.73
CA PRO A 96 -32.48 69.86 -27.90
C PRO A 96 -33.97 69.67 -28.16
N ARG A 97 -34.65 68.93 -27.26
CA ARG A 97 -36.01 69.20 -26.72
C ARG A 97 -36.72 67.90 -26.31
N VAL A 98 -36.49 67.41 -25.09
CA VAL A 98 -37.58 66.94 -24.21
C VAL A 98 -37.14 67.06 -22.75
N ARG A 99 -37.67 68.06 -22.03
CA ARG A 99 -37.49 68.15 -20.57
C ARG A 99 -38.52 67.24 -19.88
N VAL A 100 -38.20 65.96 -19.74
CA VAL A 100 -38.96 65.08 -18.83
C VAL A 100 -38.37 65.22 -17.43
N LYS A 101 -39.14 65.79 -16.50
CA LYS A 101 -38.78 65.78 -15.07
C LYS A 101 -38.82 64.33 -14.56
N ALA A 102 -37.67 63.65 -14.56
CA ALA A 102 -37.53 62.37 -13.89
C ALA A 102 -37.58 62.60 -12.37
N ARG A 103 -38.74 62.27 -11.78
CA ARG A 103 -38.95 62.32 -10.33
C ARG A 103 -38.11 61.20 -9.70
N LYS A 104 -37.02 61.59 -9.03
CA LYS A 104 -36.14 60.69 -8.27
C LYS A 104 -36.96 60.03 -7.15
N ARG A 105 -37.48 58.82 -7.39
CA ARG A 105 -38.02 57.95 -6.34
C ARG A 105 -36.86 57.15 -5.77
N SER A 106 -36.34 57.65 -4.65
CA SER A 106 -35.50 56.89 -3.73
C SER A 106 -36.31 55.70 -3.20
N SER A 107 -36.02 54.49 -3.66
CA SER A 107 -36.48 53.26 -2.99
C SER A 107 -35.33 52.67 -2.18
N SER A 108 -35.16 53.20 -0.97
CA SER A 108 -34.46 52.50 0.10
C SER A 108 -35.29 51.26 0.49
N GLY A 109 -34.87 50.06 0.09
CA GLY A 109 -35.60 48.86 0.50
C GLY A 109 -35.31 47.51 -0.18
N SER A 110 -34.32 47.38 -1.07
CA SER A 110 -34.20 46.15 -1.89
C SER A 110 -32.82 45.45 -1.89
N PHE A 111 -31.83 45.92 -1.14
CA PHE A 111 -30.53 45.22 -1.05
C PHE A 111 -30.55 44.02 -0.07
N LEU A 112 -31.52 43.96 0.85
CA LEU A 112 -31.63 42.86 1.81
C LEU A 112 -32.21 41.58 1.19
N THR A 113 -33.06 41.68 0.17
CA THR A 113 -33.69 40.51 -0.47
C THR A 113 -32.75 39.78 -1.42
N GLY A 114 -31.94 40.51 -2.18
CA GLY A 114 -30.95 39.92 -3.09
C GLY A 114 -29.84 39.15 -2.36
N THR A 115 -29.36 39.68 -1.23
CA THR A 115 -28.32 39.03 -0.42
C THR A 115 -28.81 37.74 0.23
N VAL A 116 -30.04 37.71 0.74
CA VAL A 116 -30.66 36.49 1.28
C VAL A 116 -30.85 35.42 0.19
N PHE A 117 -31.26 35.79 -1.02
CA PHE A 117 -31.42 34.82 -2.12
C PHE A 117 -30.07 34.20 -2.53
N VAL A 118 -29.01 35.01 -2.63
CA VAL A 118 -27.65 34.51 -2.92
C VAL A 118 -27.17 33.56 -1.81
N LEU A 119 -27.39 33.88 -0.54
CA LEU A 119 -27.03 32.99 0.56
C LEU A 119 -27.81 31.67 0.53
N ILE A 120 -29.10 31.71 0.16
CA ILE A 120 -29.91 30.49 -0.02
C ILE A 120 -29.39 29.67 -1.20
N CYS A 121 -29.02 30.30 -2.32
CA CYS A 121 -28.41 29.59 -3.46
C CYS A 121 -27.07 28.97 -3.09
N ILE A 122 -26.22 29.67 -2.35
CA ILE A 122 -24.93 29.14 -1.87
C ILE A 122 -25.16 27.98 -0.89
N ALA A 123 -26.08 28.13 0.07
CA ALA A 123 -26.43 27.06 1.00
C ALA A 123 -27.04 25.85 0.28
N GLY A 124 -27.87 26.09 -0.74
CA GLY A 124 -28.43 25.07 -1.61
C GLY A 124 -27.36 24.34 -2.43
N LEU A 125 -26.40 25.08 -3.02
CA LEU A 125 -25.24 24.49 -3.71
C LEU A 125 -24.35 23.69 -2.77
N TYR A 126 -24.13 24.18 -1.55
CA TYR A 126 -23.36 23.46 -0.53
C TYR A 126 -24.08 22.17 -0.08
N ALA A 127 -25.39 22.24 0.16
CA ALA A 127 -26.21 21.07 0.50
C ALA A 127 -26.25 20.06 -0.66
N LEU A 128 -26.35 20.55 -1.90
CA LEU A 128 -26.29 19.73 -3.10
C LEU A 128 -24.91 19.07 -3.26
N TYR A 129 -23.83 19.80 -2.94
CA TYR A 129 -22.46 19.29 -2.94
C TYR A 129 -22.23 18.20 -1.88
N GLU A 130 -22.71 18.38 -0.66
CA GLU A 130 -22.67 17.34 0.40
C GLU A 130 -23.53 16.12 0.04
N PHE A 131 -24.63 16.33 -0.68
CA PHE A 131 -25.50 15.25 -1.15
C PHE A 131 -24.88 14.45 -2.32
N LEU A 132 -24.19 15.14 -3.23
CA LEU A 132 -23.51 14.53 -4.39
C LEU A 132 -22.20 13.84 -4.02
N ASN A 133 -21.51 14.29 -2.97
CA ASN A 133 -20.25 13.67 -2.52
C ASN A 133 -20.53 12.69 -1.37
N PRO A 134 -20.71 11.38 -1.64
CA PRO A 134 -20.87 10.42 -0.57
C PRO A 134 -19.66 10.49 0.37
N LYS A 135 -19.93 10.59 1.66
CA LYS A 135 -18.88 10.49 2.68
C LYS A 135 -18.27 9.10 2.55
N MET A 136 -17.04 9.02 2.02
CA MET A 136 -16.22 7.81 1.93
C MET A 136 -15.68 7.38 3.31
N ARG A 137 -16.48 7.60 4.35
CA ARG A 137 -16.18 7.34 5.75
C ARG A 137 -17.41 6.67 6.35
N GLY A 138 -17.18 5.64 7.13
CA GLY A 138 -18.22 4.92 7.82
C GLY A 138 -17.60 3.95 8.81
N GLU A 139 -18.44 3.41 9.67
CA GLU A 139 -18.05 2.38 10.62
C GLU A 139 -18.33 1.01 10.01
N LEU A 140 -17.36 0.10 10.16
CA LEU A 140 -17.49 -1.30 9.77
C LEU A 140 -17.10 -2.15 10.98
N THR A 141 -17.83 -3.24 11.18
CA THR A 141 -17.51 -4.18 12.26
C THR A 141 -16.47 -5.18 11.75
N GLY A 142 -15.37 -5.30 12.49
CA GLY A 142 -14.35 -6.31 12.26
C GLY A 142 -14.52 -7.52 13.17
N THR A 143 -14.19 -8.71 12.69
CA THR A 143 -14.13 -9.94 13.51
C THR A 143 -12.70 -10.42 13.62
N ILE A 144 -12.30 -10.86 14.81
CA ILE A 144 -10.96 -11.44 15.02
C ILE A 144 -10.95 -12.85 14.43
N VAL A 145 -10.00 -13.12 13.56
CA VAL A 145 -9.84 -14.41 12.88
C VAL A 145 -8.50 -15.03 13.27
N LYS A 146 -8.49 -16.35 13.40
CA LYS A 146 -7.27 -17.11 13.67
C LYS A 146 -6.44 -17.28 12.39
N SER A 147 -5.12 -17.34 12.53
CA SER A 147 -4.19 -17.46 11.40
C SER A 147 -4.35 -18.75 10.59
N ASP A 148 -4.79 -19.84 11.22
CA ASP A 148 -5.03 -21.14 10.59
C ASP A 148 -6.17 -21.10 9.57
N ALA A 149 -7.12 -20.18 9.74
CA ALA A 149 -8.28 -20.01 8.86
C ALA A 149 -7.93 -19.41 7.48
N ILE A 150 -6.74 -18.82 7.31
CA ILE A 150 -6.34 -18.29 6.00
C ILE A 150 -5.89 -19.46 5.11
N PRO A 151 -6.49 -19.71 3.94
CA PRO A 151 -6.10 -20.81 3.08
C PRO A 151 -4.71 -20.60 2.46
N TYR A 152 -4.17 -21.63 1.82
CA TYR A 152 -3.02 -21.45 0.93
C TYR A 152 -3.44 -20.67 -0.31
N ILE A 153 -2.67 -19.63 -0.63
CA ILE A 153 -2.84 -18.83 -1.83
C ILE A 153 -2.01 -19.48 -2.93
N LYS A 154 -2.66 -19.81 -4.05
CA LYS A 154 -2.01 -20.50 -5.16
C LYS A 154 -1.76 -19.53 -6.31
N ILE A 155 -0.52 -19.52 -6.80
CA ILE A 155 -0.13 -18.93 -8.07
C ILE A 155 0.05 -20.09 -9.05
N PRO A 156 -0.95 -20.39 -9.90
CA PRO A 156 -0.84 -21.45 -10.90
C PRO A 156 0.34 -21.19 -11.83
N ARG A 157 1.00 -22.26 -12.28
CA ARG A 157 2.12 -22.17 -13.22
C ARG A 157 1.79 -21.34 -14.47
N GLN A 158 0.56 -21.40 -14.97
CA GLN A 158 0.11 -20.65 -16.15
C GLN A 158 0.12 -19.13 -15.95
N GLN A 159 0.12 -18.65 -14.70
CA GLN A 159 0.17 -17.22 -14.36
C GLN A 159 1.61 -16.72 -14.20
N ILE A 160 2.61 -17.60 -14.25
CA ILE A 160 4.02 -17.24 -14.14
C ILE A 160 4.53 -16.91 -15.54
N ALA A 161 5.00 -15.68 -15.75
CA ALA A 161 5.39 -15.22 -17.09
C ALA A 161 6.65 -15.92 -17.61
N GLU A 162 7.72 -15.93 -16.81
CA GLU A 162 9.02 -16.48 -17.22
C GLU A 162 9.14 -17.96 -16.84
N GLN A 163 8.60 -18.84 -17.70
CA GLN A 163 8.58 -20.29 -17.46
C GLN A 163 9.99 -20.89 -17.29
N ALA A 164 10.96 -20.43 -18.09
CA ALA A 164 12.34 -20.92 -17.99
C ALA A 164 13.00 -20.57 -16.64
N VAL A 165 12.74 -19.36 -16.12
CA VAL A 165 13.22 -18.94 -14.79
C VAL A 165 12.53 -19.77 -13.71
N PHE A 166 11.23 -20.03 -13.85
CA PHE A 166 10.50 -20.87 -12.90
C PHE A 166 11.00 -22.32 -12.90
N ASP A 167 11.36 -22.89 -14.05
CA ASP A 167 11.93 -24.23 -14.13
C ASP A 167 13.29 -24.33 -13.43
N ALA A 168 14.18 -23.36 -13.66
CA ALA A 168 15.46 -23.29 -12.94
C ALA A 168 15.25 -23.09 -11.43
N PHE A 169 14.26 -22.30 -11.04
CA PHE A 169 13.89 -22.11 -9.63
C PHE A 169 13.39 -23.43 -9.02
N LEU A 170 12.52 -24.16 -9.72
CA LEU A 170 11.99 -25.45 -9.27
C LEU A 170 13.09 -26.50 -9.14
N GLU A 171 14.04 -26.57 -10.07
CA GLU A 171 15.14 -27.54 -9.99
C GLU A 171 15.93 -27.39 -8.68
N LYS A 172 16.12 -26.16 -8.22
CA LYS A 172 16.86 -25.85 -6.98
C LYS A 172 16.02 -25.91 -5.71
N TYR A 173 14.73 -25.53 -5.78
CA TYR A 173 13.89 -25.30 -4.60
C TYR A 173 12.55 -26.07 -4.58
N SER A 174 12.40 -27.11 -5.41
CA SER A 174 11.19 -27.94 -5.44
C SER A 174 10.93 -28.60 -4.07
N GLY A 175 9.79 -28.28 -3.46
CA GLY A 175 9.39 -28.79 -2.13
C GLY A 175 10.09 -28.10 -0.95
N ASP A 176 10.97 -27.13 -1.20
CA ASP A 176 11.54 -26.31 -0.16
C ASP A 176 10.58 -25.19 0.26
N ARG A 177 10.52 -24.98 1.58
CA ARG A 177 9.68 -23.94 2.18
C ARG A 177 10.53 -22.72 2.53
N ILE A 178 10.47 -21.71 1.68
CA ILE A 178 11.16 -20.43 1.89
C ILE A 178 10.33 -19.57 2.83
N SER A 179 10.87 -19.24 4.00
CA SER A 179 10.16 -18.47 5.02
C SER A 179 10.53 -16.98 4.97
N ILE A 180 9.53 -16.11 4.87
CA ILE A 180 9.70 -14.65 4.82
C ILE A 180 8.98 -14.06 6.04
N ASN A 181 9.67 -14.04 7.17
CA ASN A 181 9.08 -13.62 8.44
C ASN A 181 9.37 -12.15 8.75
N SER A 182 8.42 -11.49 9.41
CA SER A 182 8.55 -10.14 9.93
C SER A 182 7.91 -10.03 11.30
N GLN A 183 8.11 -8.91 11.98
CA GLN A 183 7.52 -8.68 13.31
C GLN A 183 5.99 -8.79 13.32
N ILE A 184 5.33 -8.49 12.20
CA ILE A 184 3.86 -8.41 12.11
C ILE A 184 3.21 -9.58 11.35
N LEU A 185 4.00 -10.35 10.59
CA LEU A 185 3.53 -11.34 9.63
C LEU A 185 4.55 -12.47 9.52
N LYS A 186 4.07 -13.72 9.59
CA LYS A 186 4.80 -14.92 9.16
C LYS A 186 4.27 -15.37 7.81
N SER A 187 5.15 -15.51 6.82
CA SER A 187 4.78 -16.08 5.53
C SER A 187 5.79 -17.09 5.03
N SER A 188 5.33 -17.94 4.12
CA SER A 188 6.18 -18.90 3.43
C SER A 188 5.74 -19.11 2.00
N LEU A 189 6.71 -19.40 1.16
CA LEU A 189 6.56 -19.73 -0.25
C LEU A 189 7.09 -21.15 -0.47
N GLU A 190 6.30 -21.97 -1.17
CA GLU A 190 6.67 -23.33 -1.55
C GLU A 190 6.39 -23.50 -3.05
N ALA A 191 7.41 -23.92 -3.80
CA ALA A 191 7.30 -24.14 -5.23
C ALA A 191 7.18 -25.61 -5.56
N HIS A 192 6.31 -25.92 -6.53
CA HIS A 192 6.06 -27.26 -7.03
C HIS A 192 5.71 -27.24 -8.52
N ALA A 193 5.64 -28.40 -9.18
CA ALA A 193 5.38 -28.49 -10.62
C ALA A 193 4.11 -27.73 -11.11
N ARG A 194 3.08 -27.59 -10.26
CA ARG A 194 1.82 -26.91 -10.62
C ARG A 194 1.84 -25.39 -10.42
N GLY A 195 2.91 -24.81 -9.87
CA GLY A 195 2.98 -23.40 -9.50
C GLY A 195 3.58 -23.16 -8.11
N ILE A 196 3.14 -22.10 -7.46
CA ILE A 196 3.66 -21.66 -6.16
C ILE A 196 2.51 -21.54 -5.16
N ASP A 197 2.70 -22.13 -3.99
CA ASP A 197 1.79 -22.03 -2.87
C ASP A 197 2.37 -21.06 -1.82
N ILE A 198 1.57 -20.09 -1.41
CA ILE A 198 1.91 -19.08 -0.41
C ILE A 198 1.03 -19.28 0.81
N LYS A 199 1.65 -19.35 1.98
CA LYS A 199 0.95 -19.34 3.26
C LYS A 199 1.28 -18.07 4.01
N VAL A 200 0.26 -17.42 4.56
CA VAL A 200 0.41 -16.26 5.42
C VAL A 200 -0.31 -16.46 6.75
N SER A 201 0.23 -15.88 7.81
CA SER A 201 -0.29 -15.99 9.18
C SER A 201 0.16 -14.81 10.03
N ALA A 202 -0.62 -14.43 11.03
CA ALA A 202 -0.15 -13.44 11.99
C ALA A 202 1.11 -13.91 12.73
N SER A 203 1.94 -12.93 13.08
CA SER A 203 2.99 -13.11 14.07
C SER A 203 2.39 -13.34 15.46
N THR A 204 3.22 -13.73 16.43
CA THR A 204 2.77 -13.95 17.82
C THR A 204 2.25 -12.67 18.49
N SER A 205 2.67 -11.50 17.99
CA SER A 205 2.30 -10.18 18.51
C SER A 205 1.17 -9.50 17.74
N THR A 206 0.58 -10.15 16.73
CA THR A 206 -0.46 -9.54 15.88
C THR A 206 -1.76 -10.34 15.89
N LYS A 207 -2.88 -9.62 15.79
CA LYS A 207 -4.21 -10.19 15.62
C LYS A 207 -4.69 -9.89 14.20
N ILE A 208 -5.35 -10.86 13.58
CA ILE A 208 -5.96 -10.68 12.26
C ILE A 208 -7.40 -10.25 12.48
N VAL A 209 -7.80 -9.18 11.81
CA VAL A 209 -9.17 -8.68 11.81
C VAL A 209 -9.72 -8.79 10.40
N ARG A 210 -10.80 -9.55 10.23
CA ARG A 210 -11.57 -9.62 8.99
C ARG A 210 -12.61 -8.51 9.00
N VAL A 211 -12.67 -7.74 7.93
CA VAL A 211 -13.66 -6.67 7.75
C VAL A 211 -14.32 -6.87 6.39
N ASP A 212 -15.64 -6.88 6.36
CA ASP A 212 -16.41 -6.90 5.11
C ASP A 212 -16.63 -5.46 4.62
N VAL A 213 -15.69 -5.01 3.78
CA VAL A 213 -15.66 -3.63 3.27
C VAL A 213 -16.75 -3.35 2.22
N LEU A 214 -17.34 -4.39 1.62
CA LEU A 214 -18.35 -4.24 0.57
C LEU A 214 -19.78 -4.06 1.10
N GLN A 215 -19.97 -4.14 2.43
CA GLN A 215 -21.21 -3.72 3.10
C GLN A 215 -21.47 -2.22 2.95
N ASN A 216 -20.41 -1.42 2.84
CA ASN A 216 -20.53 0.01 2.58
C ASN A 216 -20.87 0.27 1.10
N LYS A 217 -22.04 0.86 0.83
CA LYS A 217 -22.56 1.08 -0.52
C LYS A 217 -21.62 1.94 -1.40
N PRO A 218 -21.10 3.10 -0.96
CA PRO A 218 -20.10 3.86 -1.71
C PRO A 218 -18.84 3.07 -2.08
N LEU A 219 -18.28 2.31 -1.13
CA LEU A 219 -17.08 1.49 -1.39
C LEU A 219 -17.35 0.38 -2.39
N ARG A 220 -18.53 -0.24 -2.34
CA ARG A 220 -18.92 -1.27 -3.31
C ARG A 220 -19.05 -0.70 -4.73
N GLU A 221 -19.59 0.51 -4.86
CA GLU A 221 -19.70 1.21 -6.14
C GLU A 221 -18.32 1.55 -6.71
N PHE A 222 -17.47 2.18 -5.90
CA PHE A 222 -16.08 2.47 -6.26
C PHE A 222 -15.32 1.19 -6.66
N HIS A 223 -15.51 0.11 -5.90
CA HIS A 223 -14.92 -1.19 -6.22
C HIS A 223 -15.35 -1.66 -7.61
N ARG A 224 -16.65 -1.62 -7.93
CA ARG A 224 -17.16 -2.06 -9.24
C ARG A 224 -16.51 -1.32 -10.41
N GLU A 225 -16.32 -0.01 -10.28
CA GLU A 225 -15.75 0.82 -11.35
C GLU A 225 -14.22 0.74 -11.45
N ALA A 226 -13.53 0.73 -10.32
CA ALA A 226 -12.07 0.86 -10.27
C ALA A 226 -11.31 -0.47 -10.20
N PHE A 227 -11.99 -1.56 -9.82
CA PHE A 227 -11.36 -2.85 -9.52
C PHE A 227 -10.47 -3.36 -10.65
N ALA A 228 -10.99 -3.43 -11.87
CA ALA A 228 -10.26 -4.01 -13.01
C ALA A 228 -8.93 -3.29 -13.27
N ARG A 229 -8.93 -1.95 -13.19
CA ARG A 229 -7.73 -1.13 -13.39
C ARG A 229 -6.71 -1.34 -12.28
N ILE A 230 -7.15 -1.37 -11.02
CA ILE A 230 -6.26 -1.53 -9.86
C ILE A 230 -5.69 -2.95 -9.84
N ASP A 231 -6.52 -3.96 -10.11
CA ASP A 231 -6.11 -5.36 -10.13
C ASP A 231 -5.14 -5.66 -11.28
N LYS A 232 -5.33 -5.03 -12.44
CA LYS A 232 -4.36 -5.11 -13.55
C LYS A 232 -2.98 -4.60 -13.12
N LEU A 233 -2.91 -3.42 -12.52
CA LEU A 233 -1.64 -2.86 -12.04
C LEU A 233 -0.98 -3.74 -10.96
N ARG A 234 -1.78 -4.31 -10.06
CA ARG A 234 -1.31 -5.27 -9.05
C ARG A 234 -0.69 -6.51 -9.72
N LYS A 235 -1.38 -7.10 -10.71
CA LYS A 235 -0.91 -8.27 -11.45
C LYS A 235 0.41 -7.99 -12.17
N GLU A 236 0.52 -6.87 -12.87
CA GLU A 236 1.76 -6.46 -13.56
C GLU A 236 2.94 -6.36 -12.58
N LYS A 237 2.74 -5.68 -11.44
CA LYS A 237 3.76 -5.57 -10.39
C LYS A 237 4.11 -6.90 -9.75
N LEU A 238 3.11 -7.75 -9.52
CA LEU A 238 3.29 -9.09 -8.96
C LEU A 238 4.13 -9.96 -9.89
N THR A 239 3.85 -9.94 -11.19
CA THR A 239 4.64 -10.67 -12.20
C THR A 239 6.10 -10.23 -12.17
N VAL A 240 6.37 -8.93 -12.20
CA VAL A 240 7.74 -8.39 -12.13
C VAL A 240 8.43 -8.80 -10.82
N ALA A 241 7.74 -8.68 -9.68
CA ALA A 241 8.30 -9.04 -8.39
C ALA A 241 8.58 -10.54 -8.24
N LEU A 242 7.73 -11.39 -8.82
CA LEU A 242 7.91 -12.84 -8.79
C LEU A 242 9.14 -13.25 -9.62
N THR A 243 9.27 -12.73 -10.84
CA THR A 243 10.44 -12.98 -11.68
C THR A 243 11.73 -12.50 -11.00
N ASP A 244 11.75 -11.27 -10.48
CA ASP A 244 12.90 -10.70 -9.77
C ASP A 244 13.30 -11.54 -8.54
N PHE A 245 12.31 -12.02 -7.78
CA PHE A 245 12.55 -12.93 -6.65
C PHE A 245 13.23 -14.22 -7.10
N MET A 246 12.65 -14.92 -8.08
CA MET A 246 13.18 -16.20 -8.55
C MET A 246 14.60 -16.03 -9.11
N THR A 247 14.83 -15.04 -9.96
CA THR A 247 16.15 -14.76 -10.56
C THR A 247 17.21 -14.53 -9.48
N ARG A 248 16.97 -13.62 -8.53
CA ARG A 248 17.97 -13.30 -7.50
C ARG A 248 18.27 -14.46 -6.56
N VAL A 249 17.25 -15.25 -6.22
CA VAL A 249 17.40 -16.42 -5.34
C VAL A 249 18.11 -17.58 -6.06
N ILE A 250 17.93 -17.72 -7.38
CA ILE A 250 18.73 -18.66 -8.20
C ILE A 250 20.21 -18.22 -8.19
N GLU A 251 20.47 -16.92 -8.43
CA GLU A 251 21.82 -16.35 -8.50
C GLU A 251 22.59 -16.48 -7.17
N THR A 252 21.94 -16.23 -6.03
CA THR A 252 22.60 -16.35 -4.72
C THR A 252 21.63 -16.60 -3.56
N ASP A 253 21.98 -17.58 -2.72
CA ASP A 253 21.17 -17.96 -1.56
C ASP A 253 21.29 -16.94 -0.41
N GLN A 254 22.27 -16.02 -0.47
CA GLN A 254 22.42 -14.92 0.49
C GLN A 254 21.19 -14.01 0.53
N VAL A 255 20.43 -13.93 -0.57
CA VAL A 255 19.16 -13.20 -0.64
C VAL A 255 18.18 -13.69 0.43
N LEU A 256 18.16 -14.99 0.70
CA LEU A 256 17.28 -15.61 1.70
C LEU A 256 17.78 -15.40 3.14
N GLN A 257 19.02 -14.94 3.33
CA GLN A 257 19.60 -14.64 4.64
C GLN A 257 19.50 -13.15 5.00
N ASN A 258 19.27 -12.28 4.01
CA ASN A 258 19.19 -10.84 4.22
C ASN A 258 17.77 -10.41 4.64
N SER A 259 17.63 -10.00 5.90
CA SER A 259 16.34 -9.57 6.47
C SER A 259 15.71 -8.40 5.73
N LYS A 260 16.48 -7.42 5.25
CA LYS A 260 15.95 -6.27 4.50
C LYS A 260 15.37 -6.71 3.17
N THR A 261 16.10 -7.54 2.43
CA THR A 261 15.66 -8.07 1.14
C THR A 261 14.42 -8.95 1.30
N LEU A 262 14.35 -9.78 2.34
CA LEU A 262 13.16 -10.55 2.66
C LEU A 262 11.94 -9.66 2.93
N LEU A 263 12.09 -8.55 3.65
CA LEU A 263 10.99 -7.59 3.87
C LEU A 263 10.55 -6.91 2.57
N GLU A 264 11.47 -6.61 1.66
CA GLU A 264 11.13 -6.08 0.34
C GLU A 264 10.29 -7.08 -0.48
N PHE A 265 10.64 -8.37 -0.46
CA PHE A 265 9.83 -9.42 -1.10
C PHE A 265 8.50 -9.69 -0.41
N ARG A 266 8.43 -9.56 0.92
CA ARG A 266 7.16 -9.58 1.65
C ARG A 266 6.19 -8.55 1.05
N ASP A 267 6.67 -7.31 0.87
CA ASP A 267 5.82 -6.19 0.45
C ASP A 267 5.50 -6.18 -1.04
N ARG A 268 6.43 -6.65 -1.88
CA ARG A 268 6.28 -6.62 -3.35
C ARG A 268 5.71 -7.90 -3.95
N LEU A 269 5.90 -9.05 -3.30
CA LEU A 269 5.51 -10.36 -3.81
C LEU A 269 4.45 -11.02 -2.93
N ILE A 270 4.75 -11.25 -1.64
CA ILE A 270 3.87 -12.04 -0.77
C ILE A 270 2.52 -11.34 -0.56
N LEU A 271 2.53 -10.10 -0.08
CA LEU A 271 1.28 -9.38 0.21
C LEU A 271 0.43 -9.16 -1.05
N PRO A 272 0.97 -8.69 -2.19
CA PRO A 272 0.18 -8.49 -3.40
C PRO A 272 -0.36 -9.80 -4.03
N ALA A 273 0.28 -10.94 -3.77
CA ALA A 273 -0.23 -12.24 -4.20
C ALA A 273 -1.48 -12.68 -3.41
N CYS A 274 -1.60 -12.26 -2.15
CA CYS A 274 -2.64 -12.71 -1.23
C CYS A 274 -3.94 -11.90 -1.31
N VAL A 275 -3.96 -10.84 -2.11
CA VAL A 275 -5.08 -9.90 -2.21
C VAL A 275 -5.40 -9.58 -3.67
N ASP A 276 -6.60 -9.07 -3.92
CA ASP A 276 -6.95 -8.51 -5.23
C ASP A 276 -6.72 -6.99 -5.25
N GLY A 277 -7.20 -6.30 -6.29
CA GLY A 277 -7.00 -4.86 -6.47
C GLY A 277 -7.37 -4.01 -5.25
N LEU A 278 -8.49 -4.32 -4.58
CA LEU A 278 -8.91 -3.57 -3.40
C LEU A 278 -7.96 -3.76 -2.22
N GLY A 279 -7.69 -4.99 -1.81
CA GLY A 279 -6.76 -5.28 -0.72
C GLY A 279 -5.35 -4.76 -1.00
N TYR A 280 -4.91 -4.71 -2.26
CA TYR A 280 -3.62 -4.13 -2.63
C TYR A 280 -3.50 -2.63 -2.32
N ARG A 281 -4.62 -1.91 -2.21
CA ARG A 281 -4.65 -0.47 -1.91
C ARG A 281 -5.12 -0.16 -0.49
N LEU A 282 -5.71 -1.12 0.20
CA LEU A 282 -6.22 -0.94 1.55
C LEU A 282 -5.11 -1.09 2.59
N THR A 283 -5.11 -0.16 3.54
CA THR A 283 -4.27 -0.21 4.73
C THR A 283 -5.10 0.11 5.96
N ALA A 284 -4.88 -0.62 7.04
CA ALA A 284 -5.41 -0.30 8.35
C ALA A 284 -4.40 0.59 9.09
N GLN A 285 -4.88 1.62 9.79
CA GLN A 285 -4.05 2.49 10.61
C GLN A 285 -4.41 2.31 12.09
N VAL A 286 -3.44 1.91 12.91
CA VAL A 286 -3.60 1.72 14.36
C VAL A 286 -2.44 2.41 15.06
N ASN A 287 -2.73 3.34 15.97
CA ASN A 287 -1.70 4.10 16.71
C ASN A 287 -0.59 4.66 15.80
N ASN A 288 -0.98 5.27 14.68
CA ASN A 288 -0.10 5.83 13.66
C ASN A 288 0.77 4.81 12.88
N LYS A 289 0.56 3.51 13.07
CA LYS A 289 1.20 2.44 12.30
C LYS A 289 0.26 1.91 11.23
N GLN A 290 0.78 1.75 10.02
CA GLN A 290 0.04 1.20 8.89
C GLN A 290 0.24 -0.33 8.80
N TYR A 291 -0.85 -1.03 8.52
CA TYR A 291 -0.91 -2.47 8.35
C TYR A 291 -1.55 -2.76 6.98
N PRO A 292 -0.82 -3.38 6.04
CA PRO A 292 -1.38 -3.75 4.75
C PRO A 292 -2.41 -4.87 4.90
N CYS A 293 -3.33 -4.98 3.94
CA CYS A 293 -4.20 -6.15 3.86
C CYS A 293 -3.38 -7.42 3.66
N LEU A 294 -3.65 -8.40 4.52
CA LEU A 294 -2.94 -9.66 4.55
C LEU A 294 -3.49 -10.68 3.55
N TRP A 295 -4.82 -10.72 3.45
CA TRP A 295 -5.55 -11.69 2.65
C TRP A 295 -6.90 -11.09 2.27
N GLN A 296 -7.36 -11.41 1.06
CA GLN A 296 -8.70 -11.07 0.57
C GLN A 296 -9.42 -12.34 0.13
N ASP A 297 -10.68 -12.48 0.55
CA ASP A 297 -11.53 -13.57 0.10
C ASP A 297 -11.86 -13.39 -1.39
N LYS A 298 -11.71 -14.45 -2.17
CA LYS A 298 -12.10 -14.47 -3.59
C LYS A 298 -13.58 -14.82 -3.63
N GLY A 299 -14.40 -13.82 -3.31
CA GLY A 299 -15.86 -13.89 -3.45
C GLY A 299 -16.29 -13.94 -4.90
#